data_AF-A0A831TD19-F1
#
_entry.id   AF-A0A831TD19-F1
#
_cell.length_a   1.000
_cell.length_b   1.000
_cell.length_c   1.000
_cell.angle_alpha   90.00
_cell.angle_beta   90.00
_cell.angle_gamma   90.00
#
_symmetry.space_group_name_H-M   'P 1'
#
loop_
_entity.id
_entity.type
_entity.pdbx_description
1 polymer ?
#
loop_
_entity_poly.entity_id
_entity_poly.type
_entity_poly.pdbx_seq_one_letter_code
_entity_poly.pdbx_strand_id
1 'polypeptide(L)'
;MAQLLSKMSQDFLVAFGVVLGAAMMVGIHSILTFKAPSSSMLNMVASIKIWAVVVAIGGTIDPFRVIESNFMYGQISPAVKQIIQILSAFLGAHLGAELVRWICGGGVEG
;
A
#
# COMPACT_ATOMS: atom_id res chain seq x y z
N MET A 1 4.86 -12.64 19.65
CA MET A 1 5.60 -12.43 18.39
C MET A 1 4.86 -12.93 17.15
N ALA A 2 4.32 -14.15 17.14
CA ALA A 2 3.59 -14.69 15.97
C ALA A 2 2.42 -13.81 15.46
N GLN A 3 1.66 -13.19 16.36
CA GLN A 3 0.56 -12.29 15.97
C GLN A 3 1.03 -11.01 15.25
N LEU A 4 2.22 -10.50 15.60
CA LEU A 4 2.78 -9.32 14.95
C LEU A 4 3.17 -9.65 13.50
N LEU A 5 3.87 -10.78 13.31
CA LEU A 5 4.31 -11.24 11.99
C LEU A 5 3.12 -11.53 11.07
N SER A 6 2.08 -12.19 11.61
CA SER A 6 0.85 -12.48 10.86
C SER A 6 0.14 -11.19 10.41
N LYS A 7 0.07 -10.19 11.29
CA LYS A 7 -0.56 -8.92 10.92
C LYS A 7 0.28 -8.13 9.91
N MET A 8 1.61 -8.14 10.04
CA MET A 8 2.50 -7.48 9.08
C MET A 8 2.42 -8.09 7.68
N SER A 9 2.38 -9.42 7.58
CA SER A 9 2.24 -10.09 6.29
C SER A 9 0.86 -9.82 5.68
N GLN A 10 -0.20 -9.77 6.49
CA GLN A 10 -1.53 -9.39 6.04
C GLN A 10 -1.55 -7.95 5.52
N ASP A 11 -1.08 -6.98 6.30
CA ASP A 11 -1.09 -5.56 5.94
C ASP A 11 -0.23 -5.34 4.67
N PHE A 12 0.90 -6.05 4.53
CA PHE A 12 1.73 -6.05 3.32
C PHE A 12 1.00 -6.60 2.09
N LEU A 13 0.38 -7.79 2.20
CA LEU A 13 -0.35 -8.43 1.10
C LEU A 13 -1.55 -7.60 0.64
N VAL A 14 -2.29 -7.01 1.59
CA VAL A 14 -3.44 -6.15 1.28
C VAL A 14 -2.99 -4.90 0.55
N ALA A 15 -1.97 -4.19 1.06
CA ALA A 15 -1.46 -2.99 0.39
C ALA A 15 -0.93 -3.31 -1.03
N PHE A 16 -0.17 -4.39 -1.18
CA PHE A 16 0.31 -4.87 -2.47
C PHE A 16 -0.84 -5.16 -3.44
N GLY A 17 -1.84 -5.92 -2.99
CA GLY A 17 -3.00 -6.28 -3.80
C GLY A 17 -3.84 -5.08 -4.23
N VAL A 18 -4.01 -4.08 -3.36
CA VAL A 18 -4.74 -2.84 -3.68
C VAL A 18 -4.03 -2.07 -4.80
N VAL A 19 -2.71 -1.90 -4.71
CA VAL A 19 -1.95 -1.18 -5.76
C VAL A 19 -2.00 -1.94 -7.08
N LEU A 20 -1.75 -3.25 -7.06
CA LEU A 20 -1.73 -4.09 -8.25
C LEU A 20 -3.11 -4.14 -8.93
N GLY A 21 -4.17 -4.42 -8.15
CA GLY A 21 -5.53 -4.54 -8.65
C GLY A 21 -6.05 -3.22 -9.22
N ALA A 22 -5.78 -2.10 -8.55
CA ALA A 22 -6.16 -0.78 -9.04
C ALA A 22 -5.48 -0.47 -10.38
N ALA A 23 -4.18 -0.75 -10.51
CA ALA A 23 -3.46 -0.57 -11.76
C ALA A 23 -4.05 -1.44 -12.89
N MET A 24 -4.30 -2.73 -12.64
CA MET A 24 -4.87 -3.63 -13.64
C MET A 24 -6.24 -3.16 -14.13
N MET A 25 -7.13 -2.76 -13.21
CA MET A 25 -8.46 -2.28 -13.57
C MET A 25 -8.42 -0.95 -14.34
N VAL A 26 -7.50 -0.05 -14.00
CA VAL A 26 -7.26 1.19 -14.77
C VAL A 26 -6.68 0.89 -16.16
N GLY A 27 -5.83 -0.14 -16.28
CA GLY A 27 -5.36 -0.64 -17.57
C GLY A 27 -6.52 -1.08 -18.46
N ILE A 28 -7.44 -1.88 -17.93
CA ILE A 28 -8.66 -2.32 -18.64
C ILE A 28 -9.51 -1.10 -19.04
N HIS A 29 -9.78 -0.18 -18.11
CA HIS A 29 -10.52 1.06 -18.38
C HIS A 29 -9.90 1.88 -19.52
N SER A 30 -8.57 1.94 -19.58
CA SER A 30 -7.85 2.69 -20.63
C SER A 30 -8.00 2.06 -22.00
N ILE A 31 -8.01 0.72 -22.09
CA ILE A 31 -8.30 0.00 -23.33
C ILE A 31 -9.71 0.33 -23.82
N LEU A 32 -10.71 0.32 -22.93
CA LEU A 32 -12.09 0.66 -23.26
C LEU A 32 -12.26 2.13 -23.72
N THR A 33 -11.41 3.03 -23.23
CA THR A 33 -11.47 4.47 -23.52
C THR A 33 -10.51 4.88 -24.64
N PHE A 34 -9.90 3.94 -25.35
CA PHE A 34 -8.91 4.19 -26.41
C PHE A 34 -7.72 5.07 -25.98
N LYS A 35 -7.26 4.90 -24.73
CA LYS A 35 -6.06 5.57 -24.18
C LYS A 35 -4.92 4.57 -23.98
N ALA A 36 -3.69 5.06 -23.98
CA ALA A 36 -2.51 4.23 -23.72
C ALA A 36 -2.55 3.63 -22.30
N PRO A 37 -2.64 2.30 -22.14
CA PRO A 37 -2.84 1.67 -20.83
C PRO A 37 -1.64 1.85 -19.90
N SER A 38 -0.41 1.82 -20.43
CA SER A 38 0.82 1.99 -19.64
C SER A 38 0.86 3.34 -18.91
N SER A 39 0.53 4.43 -19.61
CA SER A 39 0.53 5.78 -19.03
C SER A 39 -0.52 5.92 -17.92
N SER A 40 -1.75 5.42 -18.16
CA SER A 40 -2.82 5.47 -17.15
C SER A 40 -2.49 4.63 -15.92
N MET A 41 -1.91 3.44 -16.09
CA MET A 41 -1.49 2.58 -14.99
C MET A 41 -0.42 3.24 -14.13
N LEU A 42 0.59 3.87 -14.75
CA LEU A 42 1.65 4.59 -14.05
C LEU A 42 1.12 5.80 -13.26
N ASN A 43 0.21 6.58 -13.86
CA ASN A 43 -0.44 7.70 -13.19
C ASN A 43 -1.28 7.26 -11.98
N MET A 44 -2.00 6.14 -12.10
CA MET A 44 -2.78 5.57 -11.00
C MET A 44 -1.86 5.14 -9.84
N VAL A 45 -0.79 4.43 -10.16
CA VAL A 45 0.18 3.91 -9.18
C VAL A 45 0.89 5.03 -8.42
N ALA A 46 1.11 6.20 -9.02
CA ALA A 46 1.69 7.35 -8.32
C ALA A 46 0.79 7.86 -7.18
N SER A 47 -0.54 7.82 -7.37
CA SER A 47 -1.50 8.42 -6.43
C SER A 47 -2.06 7.42 -5.40
N ILE A 48 -2.11 6.12 -5.73
CA ILE A 48 -2.80 5.11 -4.92
C ILE A 48 -1.98 4.61 -3.71
N LYS A 49 -0.67 4.86 -3.64
CA LYS A 49 0.21 4.28 -2.57
C LYS A 49 -0.27 4.61 -1.16
N ILE A 50 -0.64 5.86 -0.91
CA ILE A 50 -1.10 6.32 0.41
C ILE A 50 -2.45 5.66 0.75
N TRP A 51 -3.37 5.62 -0.22
CA TRP A 51 -4.67 4.97 -0.05
C TRP A 51 -4.57 3.47 0.19
N ALA A 52 -3.63 2.78 -0.48
CA ALA A 52 -3.38 1.36 -0.26
C ALA A 52 -2.90 1.07 1.17
N VAL A 53 -2.06 1.95 1.73
CA VAL A 53 -1.63 1.85 3.14
C VAL A 53 -2.81 2.08 4.09
N VAL A 54 -3.67 3.06 3.83
CA VAL A 54 -4.87 3.31 4.64
C VAL A 54 -5.83 2.10 4.64
N VAL A 55 -6.05 1.49 3.48
CA VAL A 55 -6.88 0.28 3.35
C VAL A 55 -6.26 -0.90 4.12
N ALA A 56 -4.95 -1.12 3.98
CA ALA A 56 -4.26 -2.22 4.65
C ALA A 56 -4.32 -2.13 6.18
N ILE A 57 -4.23 -0.92 6.72
CA ILE A 57 -4.24 -0.70 8.17
C ILE A 57 -5.65 -0.88 8.76
N GLY A 58 -6.71 -0.77 7.96
CA GLY A 58 -8.08 -1.08 8.37
C GLY A 58 -9.15 -0.03 8.03
N GLY A 59 -8.85 0.98 7.20
CA GLY A 59 -9.86 1.91 6.65
C GLY A 59 -10.52 2.88 7.64
N THR A 60 -10.40 2.65 8.96
CA THR A 60 -10.99 3.45 10.04
C THR A 60 -9.91 3.82 11.07
N ILE A 61 -10.09 4.97 11.73
CA ILE A 61 -9.17 5.70 12.62
C ILE A 61 -8.74 4.93 13.91
N ASP A 62 -9.01 3.63 14.03
CA ASP A 62 -8.61 2.81 15.18
C ASP A 62 -7.11 2.77 15.52
N PRO A 63 -6.16 2.83 14.55
CA PRO A 63 -4.74 2.84 14.89
C PRO A 63 -4.34 4.07 15.71
N PHE A 64 -4.81 5.26 15.31
CA PHE A 64 -4.44 6.51 15.98
C PHE A 64 -4.98 6.61 17.41
N ARG A 65 -6.14 6.00 17.70
CA ARG A 65 -6.73 5.99 19.04
C ARG A 65 -5.92 5.16 20.05
N VAL A 66 -5.24 4.12 19.58
CA VAL A 66 -4.31 3.32 20.39
C VAL A 66 -3.01 4.10 20.66
N ILE A 67 -2.57 4.96 19.75
CA ILE A 67 -1.43 5.87 19.96
C ILE A 67 -1.76 6.86 21.08
N GLU A 68 -2.94 7.48 21.04
CA GLU A 68 -3.36 8.49 22.01
C GLU A 68 -3.49 7.91 23.43
N SER A 69 -4.06 6.71 23.56
CA SER A 69 -4.20 6.07 24.88
C SER A 69 -2.89 5.54 25.46
N ASN A 70 -1.93 5.10 24.63
CA ASN A 70 -0.66 4.54 25.11
C ASN A 70 0.43 5.60 25.31
N PHE A 71 0.41 6.69 24.56
CA PHE A 71 1.32 7.83 24.74
C PHE A 71 1.03 8.55 26.07
N MET A 72 -0.24 8.65 26.48
CA MET A 72 -0.63 9.18 27.80
C MET A 72 -0.15 8.33 29.00
N TYR A 73 0.24 7.06 28.79
CA TYR A 73 0.65 6.12 29.85
C TYR A 73 2.15 5.80 29.87
N GLY A 74 2.98 6.43 29.03
CA GLY A 74 4.44 6.25 29.04
C GLY A 74 4.94 4.88 28.54
N GLN A 75 4.08 4.08 27.90
CA GLN A 75 4.47 2.79 27.33
C GLN A 75 4.87 2.97 25.86
N ILE A 76 6.19 3.01 25.59
CA ILE A 76 6.78 3.14 24.24
C ILE A 76 6.53 1.88 23.37
N SER A 77 6.26 0.74 24.00
CA SER A 77 6.12 -0.59 23.35
C SER A 77 5.04 -0.71 22.25
N PRO A 78 3.85 -0.09 22.35
CA PRO A 78 2.78 -0.22 21.35
C PRO A 78 2.97 0.70 20.14
N ALA A 79 3.47 1.93 20.34
CA ALA A 79 3.69 2.90 19.27
C ALA A 79 4.72 2.40 18.24
N VAL A 80 5.81 1.79 18.73
CA VAL A 80 6.83 1.20 17.86
C VAL A 80 6.26 0.07 17.01
N LYS A 81 5.45 -0.82 17.57
CA LYS A 81 4.81 -1.92 16.81
C LYS A 81 3.97 -1.38 15.65
N GLN A 82 3.28 -0.27 15.89
CA GLN A 82 2.40 0.36 14.92
C GLN A 82 3.17 1.00 13.77
N ILE A 83 4.29 1.67 14.07
CA ILE A 83 5.21 2.19 13.05
C ILE A 83 5.71 1.05 12.16
N ILE A 84 6.11 -0.09 12.74
CA ILE A 84 6.61 -1.23 11.94
C ILE A 84 5.49 -1.84 11.09
N GLN A 85 4.23 -1.84 11.54
CA GLN A 85 3.09 -2.26 10.71
C GLN A 85 2.83 -1.31 9.53
N ILE A 86 2.89 0.00 9.76
CA ILE A 86 2.76 1.00 8.69
C ILE A 86 3.89 0.84 7.67
N LEU A 87 5.12 0.61 8.12
CA LEU A 87 6.26 0.34 7.24
C LEU A 87 6.06 -0.94 6.41
N SER A 88 5.50 -2.00 7.01
CA SER A 88 5.15 -3.24 6.29
C SER A 88 4.12 -2.98 5.18
N ALA A 89 3.04 -2.26 5.49
CA ALA A 89 2.03 -1.88 4.49
C ALA A 89 2.62 -0.99 3.38
N PHE A 90 3.47 -0.02 3.76
CA PHE A 90 4.13 0.86 2.81
C PHE A 90 5.07 0.10 1.86
N LEU A 91 5.83 -0.87 2.38
CA LEU A 91 6.66 -1.77 1.57
C LEU A 91 5.82 -2.56 0.58
N GLY A 92 4.67 -3.09 0.99
CA GLY A 92 3.73 -3.79 0.11
C GLY A 92 3.21 -2.91 -1.02
N ALA A 93 2.76 -1.69 -0.70
CA ALA A 93 2.31 -0.72 -1.69
C ALA A 93 3.45 -0.29 -2.64
N HIS A 94 4.67 -0.12 -2.12
CA HIS A 94 5.83 0.26 -2.91
C HIS A 94 6.26 -0.85 -3.88
N LEU A 95 6.29 -2.11 -3.44
CA LEU A 95 6.59 -3.24 -4.32
C LEU A 95 5.51 -3.47 -5.37
N GLY A 96 4.24 -3.29 -5.03
CA GLY A 96 3.15 -3.32 -6.02
C GLY A 96 3.31 -2.23 -7.06
N ALA A 97 3.72 -1.04 -6.64
CA ALA A 97 3.98 0.07 -7.54
C ALA A 97 5.17 -0.19 -8.48
N GLU A 98 6.27 -0.70 -7.94
CA GLU A 98 7.48 -1.01 -8.71
C GLU A 98 7.22 -2.13 -9.71
N LEU A 99 6.45 -3.15 -9.32
CA LEU A 99 6.04 -4.22 -10.23
C LEU A 99 5.24 -3.68 -11.42
N VAL A 100 4.29 -2.78 -11.17
CA VAL A 100 3.55 -2.12 -12.27
C VAL A 100 4.48 -1.25 -13.11
N ARG A 101 5.46 -0.57 -12.51
CA ARG A 101 6.47 0.18 -13.25
C ARG A 101 7.32 -0.71 -14.15
N TRP A 102 7.69 -1.91 -13.72
CA TRP A 102 8.40 -2.86 -14.58
C TRP A 102 7.52 -3.37 -15.72
N ILE A 103 6.25 -3.67 -15.45
CA ILE A 103 5.30 -4.12 -16.47
C ILE A 103 5.03 -3.03 -17.52
N CYS A 104 4.85 -1.78 -17.10
CA CYS A 104 4.54 -0.67 -18.00
C CYS A 104 5.79 0.03 -18.58
N GLY A 105 6.92 -0.05 -17.88
CA GLY A 105 8.16 0.66 -18.14
C GLY A 105 9.29 -0.21 -18.72
N GLY A 106 9.03 -1.48 -19.03
CA GLY A 106 9.96 -2.39 -19.75
C GLY A 106 10.37 -1.95 -21.16
N GLY A 107 10.26 -0.66 -21.49
CA GLY A 107 10.74 -0.03 -22.71
C GLY A 107 11.46 1.31 -22.48
N VAL A 108 11.80 1.68 -21.24
CA VAL A 108 12.77 2.76 -20.99
C VAL A 108 14.07 2.12 -20.54
N GLU A 109 14.85 1.75 -21.56
CA GLU A 109 16.29 1.53 -21.45
C GLU A 109 16.98 2.79 -20.88
N GLY A 110 18.09 2.54 -20.18
CA GLY A 110 19.19 3.44 -19.78
C GLY A 110 19.11 4.93 -20.10
#